data_AF-A0A800C7W8-F1
#
_entry.id   AF-A0A800C7W8-F1
#
_cell.length_a   1.000
_cell.length_b   1.000
_cell.length_c   1.000
_cell.angle_alpha   90.00
_cell.angle_beta   90.00
_cell.angle_gamma   90.00
#
_symmetry.space_group_name_H-M   'P 1'
#
loop_
_entity.id
_entity.type
_entity.pdbx_description
1 polymer ?
#
loop_
_entity_poly.entity_id
_entity_poly.type
_entity_poly.pdbx_seq_one_letter_code
_entity_poly.pdbx_strand_id
1 'polypeptide(L)'
;GLPVDIKEKIGRGLIKQIGTSRGEGLNMWVLSRIGSRIPLYGPLNGVVPVRTVTGWIKQILETEWRKPNQTAFCVVQMASFTGDRERDLDAKLRDRIRERLRGLEDDERLTQRLFEMVPLSASEQGLVFGEGLPEGLHMAE
;
A
#
# COMPACT_ATOMS: atom_id res chain seq x y z
N GLY A 1 -9.18 8.71 13.34
CA GLY A 1 -8.41 7.61 12.73
C GLY A 1 -7.88 6.69 13.82
N LEU A 2 -7.54 5.44 13.50
CA LEU A 2 -6.97 4.50 14.48
C LEU A 2 -5.63 5.01 15.05
N PRO A 3 -5.31 4.76 16.34
CA PRO A 3 -3.99 5.01 16.91
C PRO A 3 -2.87 4.27 16.16
N VAL A 4 -1.66 4.84 16.16
CA VAL A 4 -0.51 4.31 15.40
C VAL A 4 -0.10 2.92 15.88
N ASP A 5 -0.04 2.70 17.18
CA ASP A 5 0.29 1.41 17.80
C ASP A 5 -0.68 0.29 17.39
N ILE A 6 -1.97 0.61 17.27
CA ILE A 6 -3.00 -0.29 16.77
C ILE A 6 -2.79 -0.61 15.29
N LYS A 7 -2.51 0.40 14.45
CA LYS A 7 -2.16 0.19 13.03
C LYS A 7 -0.94 -0.71 12.88
N GLU A 8 0.10 -0.49 13.69
CA GLU A 8 1.29 -1.33 13.66
C GLU A 8 1.01 -2.77 14.07
N LYS A 9 0.18 -2.98 15.10
CA LYS A 9 -0.24 -4.32 15.54
C LYS A 9 -1.01 -5.05 14.44
N ILE A 10 -1.95 -4.38 13.78
CA ILE A 10 -2.72 -4.93 12.66
C ILE A 10 -1.76 -5.29 11.52
N GLY A 11 -0.91 -4.34 11.09
CA GLY A 11 0.05 -4.56 10.01
C GLY A 11 0.96 -5.75 10.30
N ARG A 12 1.54 -5.87 11.51
CA ARG A 12 2.34 -7.04 11.90
C ARG A 12 1.58 -8.36 11.77
N GLY A 13 0.27 -8.38 12.05
CA GLY A 13 -0.57 -9.57 11.86
C GLY A 13 -0.74 -9.92 10.39
N LEU A 14 -1.08 -8.93 9.56
CA LEU A 14 -1.31 -9.10 8.12
C LEU A 14 -0.03 -9.51 7.38
N ILE A 15 1.11 -8.93 7.74
CA ILE A 15 2.41 -9.25 7.10
C ILE A 15 2.77 -10.73 7.24
N LYS A 16 2.42 -11.36 8.38
CA LYS A 16 2.67 -12.81 8.60
C LYS A 16 1.87 -13.72 7.67
N GLN A 17 0.88 -13.20 6.97
CA GLN A 17 -0.04 -13.94 6.10
C GLN A 17 0.19 -13.66 4.61
N ILE A 18 1.17 -12.82 4.24
CA ILE A 18 1.47 -12.51 2.84
C ILE A 18 1.97 -13.77 2.10
N GLY A 19 1.66 -13.87 0.81
CA GLY A 19 2.03 -15.01 -0.03
C GLY A 19 1.09 -16.20 0.10
N THR A 20 0.09 -16.11 0.97
CA THR A 20 -1.03 -17.06 1.04
C THR A 20 -2.19 -16.57 0.19
N SER A 21 -2.79 -17.46 -0.61
CA SER A 21 -3.84 -17.07 -1.57
C SER A 21 -5.15 -16.64 -0.90
N ARG A 22 -5.49 -17.23 0.25
CA ARG A 22 -6.72 -16.89 0.98
C ARG A 22 -6.55 -15.56 1.70
N GLY A 23 -7.26 -14.54 1.24
CA GLY A 23 -7.34 -13.25 1.92
C GLY A 23 -6.24 -12.25 1.54
N GLU A 24 -5.35 -12.56 0.58
CA GLU A 24 -4.31 -11.61 0.15
C GLU A 24 -4.91 -10.27 -0.29
N GLY A 25 -5.98 -10.28 -1.08
CA GLY A 25 -6.64 -9.04 -1.53
C GLY A 25 -7.15 -8.18 -0.36
N LEU A 26 -7.83 -8.79 0.61
CA LEU A 26 -8.33 -8.07 1.80
C LEU A 26 -7.16 -7.58 2.68
N ASN A 27 -6.14 -8.40 2.86
CA ASN A 27 -4.96 -8.04 3.64
C ASN A 27 -4.23 -6.85 2.99
N MET A 28 -4.04 -6.87 1.68
CA MET A 28 -3.46 -5.76 0.92
C MET A 28 -4.33 -4.51 1.00
N TRP A 29 -5.65 -4.66 0.89
CA TRP A 29 -6.58 -3.55 1.04
C TRP A 29 -6.47 -2.88 2.41
N VAL A 30 -6.54 -3.65 3.51
CA VAL A 30 -6.39 -3.11 4.88
C VAL A 30 -5.02 -2.47 5.06
N LEU A 31 -3.96 -3.16 4.61
CA LEU A 31 -2.59 -2.70 4.77
C LEU A 31 -2.33 -1.38 4.02
N SER A 32 -2.88 -1.24 2.81
CA SER A 32 -2.78 -0.01 2.01
C SER A 32 -3.34 1.21 2.75
N ARG A 33 -4.43 1.05 3.50
CA ARG A 33 -5.11 2.13 4.24
C ARG A 33 -4.36 2.53 5.49
N ILE A 34 -3.89 1.55 6.27
CA ILE A 34 -3.20 1.84 7.53
C ILE A 34 -1.75 2.29 7.30
N GLY A 35 -1.12 1.82 6.22
CA GLY A 35 0.25 2.14 5.85
C GLY A 35 0.39 3.35 4.92
N SER A 36 -0.69 3.93 4.40
CA SER A 36 -0.62 5.07 3.46
C SER A 36 0.22 6.23 4.01
N ARG A 37 1.07 6.82 3.16
CA ARG A 37 1.86 8.03 3.47
C ARG A 37 1.03 9.31 3.37
N ILE A 38 -0.02 9.26 2.55
CA ILE A 38 -0.99 10.32 2.32
C ILE A 38 -2.35 9.79 2.83
N PRO A 39 -2.66 9.98 4.12
CA PRO A 39 -3.91 9.48 4.67
C PRO A 39 -5.09 10.25 4.07
N LEU A 40 -6.14 9.53 3.66
CA LEU A 40 -7.39 10.14 3.20
C LEU A 40 -8.12 10.90 4.32
N TYR A 41 -7.97 10.42 5.57
CA TYR A 41 -8.57 11.03 6.75
C TYR A 41 -7.63 11.00 7.94
N GLY A 42 -7.76 12.00 8.81
CA GLY A 42 -7.00 12.12 10.05
C GLY A 42 -5.70 12.89 9.90
N PRO A 43 -5.01 13.17 11.01
CA PRO A 43 -3.84 14.01 11.01
C PRO A 43 -2.61 13.28 10.45
N LEU A 44 -1.67 14.03 9.85
CA LEU A 44 -0.43 13.48 9.28
C LEU A 44 0.46 12.82 10.33
N ASN A 45 0.42 13.26 11.59
CA ASN A 45 1.14 12.63 12.70
C ASN A 45 0.57 11.26 13.10
N GLY A 46 -0.56 10.85 12.52
CA GLY A 46 -1.18 9.54 12.74
C GLY A 46 -0.76 8.47 11.73
N VAL A 47 0.21 8.75 10.85
CA VAL A 47 0.75 7.77 9.91
C VAL A 47 1.70 6.79 10.61
N VAL A 48 1.72 5.53 10.17
CA VAL A 48 2.66 4.53 10.69
C VAL A 48 4.10 4.98 10.36
N PRO A 49 5.07 4.92 11.29
CA PRO A 49 6.44 5.34 11.05
C PRO A 49 7.05 4.71 9.80
N VAL A 50 7.86 5.49 9.05
CA VAL A 50 8.50 5.04 7.80
C VAL A 50 9.35 3.79 8.00
N ARG A 51 10.02 3.65 9.16
CA ARG A 51 10.80 2.46 9.51
C ARG A 51 9.94 1.19 9.54
N THR A 52 8.75 1.28 10.12
CA THR A 52 7.83 0.14 10.22
C THR A 52 7.31 -0.25 8.83
N VAL A 53 6.86 0.73 8.05
CA VAL A 53 6.37 0.51 6.68
C VAL A 53 7.47 -0.01 5.75
N THR A 54 8.70 0.46 5.91
CA THR A 54 9.87 -0.05 5.18
C THR A 54 10.05 -1.55 5.41
N GLY A 55 9.92 -2.01 6.66
CA GLY A 55 10.01 -3.44 7.00
C GLY A 55 8.88 -4.27 6.38
N TRP A 56 7.67 -3.71 6.30
CA TRP A 56 6.52 -4.33 5.65
C TRP A 56 6.72 -4.49 4.15
N ILE A 57 7.09 -3.40 3.46
CA ILE A 57 7.33 -3.40 2.01
C ILE A 57 8.44 -4.38 1.66
N LYS A 58 9.56 -4.38 2.39
CA LYS A 58 10.66 -5.32 2.13
C LYS A 58 10.18 -6.77 2.16
N GLN A 59 9.38 -7.14 3.17
CA GLN A 59 8.80 -8.50 3.24
C GLN A 59 7.87 -8.80 2.07
N ILE A 60 7.00 -7.87 1.67
CA ILE A 60 6.11 -8.05 0.49
C ILE A 60 6.92 -8.22 -0.81
N LEU A 61 8.04 -7.51 -0.96
CA LEU A 61 8.88 -7.63 -2.15
C LEU A 61 9.58 -8.99 -2.27
N GLU A 62 9.79 -9.71 -1.15
CA GLU A 62 10.40 -11.06 -1.17
C GLU A 62 9.39 -12.20 -1.41
N THR A 63 8.08 -11.91 -1.51
CA THR A 63 7.06 -12.93 -1.72
C THR A 63 6.60 -13.00 -3.18
N GLU A 64 6.02 -14.14 -3.57
CA GLU A 64 5.20 -14.24 -4.77
C GLU A 64 3.91 -13.43 -4.58
N TRP A 65 3.55 -12.60 -5.56
CA TRP A 65 2.30 -11.82 -5.53
C TRP A 65 1.19 -12.64 -6.19
N ARG A 66 0.28 -13.23 -5.42
CA ARG A 66 -0.85 -14.01 -5.98
C ARG A 66 -1.92 -13.09 -6.56
N LYS A 67 -1.97 -11.84 -6.08
CA LYS A 67 -2.79 -10.73 -6.59
C LYS A 67 -1.91 -9.53 -6.97
N PRO A 68 -1.17 -9.59 -8.10
CA PRO A 68 -0.14 -8.60 -8.45
C PRO A 68 -0.61 -7.15 -8.44
N ASN A 69 -1.75 -6.83 -9.06
CA ASN A 69 -2.23 -5.44 -9.16
C ASN A 69 -2.64 -4.88 -7.78
N GLN A 70 -3.32 -5.68 -6.95
CA GLN A 70 -3.69 -5.28 -5.60
C GLN A 70 -2.47 -5.13 -4.68
N THR A 71 -1.49 -6.03 -4.80
CA THR A 71 -0.24 -5.94 -4.03
C THR A 71 0.59 -4.75 -4.49
N ALA A 72 0.71 -4.50 -5.80
CA ALA A 72 1.37 -3.35 -6.38
C ALA A 72 0.76 -2.03 -5.86
N PHE A 73 -0.56 -1.90 -5.96
CA PHE A 73 -1.28 -0.74 -5.45
C PHE A 73 -1.04 -0.53 -3.95
N CYS A 74 -1.14 -1.59 -3.14
CA CYS A 74 -0.88 -1.53 -1.69
C CYS A 74 0.54 -1.04 -1.39
N VAL A 75 1.55 -1.60 -2.06
CA VAL A 75 2.95 -1.20 -1.90
C VAL A 75 3.14 0.27 -2.27
N VAL A 76 2.56 0.74 -3.38
CA VAL A 76 2.67 2.13 -3.84
C VAL A 76 1.94 3.09 -2.92
N GLN A 77 0.77 2.72 -2.37
CA GLN A 77 0.09 3.51 -1.33
C GLN A 77 0.99 3.73 -0.11
N MET A 78 1.68 2.68 0.32
CA MET A 78 2.60 2.73 1.45
C MET A 78 3.93 3.42 1.12
N ALA A 79 4.27 3.56 -0.16
CA ALA A 79 5.52 4.14 -0.64
C ALA A 79 5.37 5.50 -1.34
N SER A 80 4.14 6.03 -1.41
CA SER A 80 3.83 7.25 -2.15
C SER A 80 4.71 8.41 -1.69
N PHE A 81 5.28 9.13 -2.64
CA PHE A 81 6.13 10.28 -2.37
C PHE A 81 5.32 11.45 -1.83
N THR A 82 5.81 12.06 -0.76
CA THR A 82 5.13 13.15 -0.04
C THR A 82 5.96 14.43 0.02
N GLY A 83 7.25 14.38 -0.35
CA GLY A 83 8.19 15.49 -0.19
C GLY A 83 8.65 15.71 1.25
N ASP A 84 8.22 14.86 2.18
CA ASP A 84 8.53 14.91 3.60
C ASP A 84 9.50 13.80 3.97
N ARG A 85 10.71 14.19 4.37
CA ARG A 85 11.82 13.27 4.68
C ARG A 85 11.49 12.29 5.82
N GLU A 86 10.58 12.63 6.73
CA GLU A 86 10.22 11.74 7.84
C GLU A 86 9.21 10.65 7.42
N ARG A 87 8.50 10.86 6.30
CA ARG A 87 7.48 9.93 5.80
C ARG A 87 7.92 9.19 4.54
N ASP A 88 8.78 9.80 3.74
CA ASP A 88 9.24 9.25 2.46
C ASP A 88 10.25 8.12 2.65
N LEU A 89 10.10 7.09 1.81
CA LEU A 89 11.04 5.98 1.73
C LEU A 89 12.35 6.42 1.06
N ASP A 90 13.43 5.75 1.43
CA ASP A 90 14.70 5.94 0.76
C ASP A 90 14.60 5.64 -0.74
N ALA A 91 15.36 6.39 -1.55
CA ALA A 91 15.29 6.30 -3.00
C ALA A 91 15.58 4.88 -3.53
N LYS A 92 16.52 4.15 -2.89
CA LYS A 92 16.89 2.79 -3.34
C LYS A 92 15.73 1.82 -3.18
N LEU A 93 14.96 1.91 -2.10
CA LEU A 93 13.77 1.10 -1.92
C LEU A 93 12.68 1.47 -2.93
N ARG A 94 12.50 2.77 -3.22
CA ARG A 94 11.53 3.22 -4.24
C ARG A 94 11.92 2.73 -5.64
N ASP A 95 13.21 2.76 -5.98
CA ASP A 95 13.72 2.16 -7.22
C ASP A 95 13.43 0.65 -7.27
N ARG A 96 13.66 -0.07 -6.17
CA ARG A 96 13.36 -1.51 -6.10
C ARG A 96 11.87 -1.80 -6.30
N ILE A 97 10.98 -0.95 -5.78
CA ILE A 97 9.54 -1.06 -6.02
C ILE A 97 9.25 -0.83 -7.50
N ARG A 98 9.77 0.23 -8.12
CA ARG A 98 9.61 0.49 -9.56
C ARG A 98 9.99 -0.71 -10.40
N GLU A 99 11.13 -1.33 -10.12
CA GLU A 99 11.57 -2.54 -10.84
C GLU A 99 10.58 -3.70 -10.71
N ARG A 100 9.93 -3.84 -9.54
CA ARG A 100 8.91 -4.86 -9.30
C ARG A 100 7.57 -4.57 -9.99
N LEU A 101 7.29 -3.31 -10.33
CA LEU A 101 6.06 -2.89 -11.00
C LEU A 101 6.08 -3.10 -12.51
N ARG A 102 7.26 -3.20 -13.14
CA ARG A 102 7.40 -3.25 -14.60
C ARG A 102 6.51 -4.32 -15.24
N GLY A 103 5.69 -3.91 -16.20
CA GLY A 103 4.81 -4.80 -16.96
C GLY A 103 3.52 -5.20 -16.23
N LEU A 104 3.25 -4.65 -15.05
CA LEU A 104 1.93 -4.70 -14.43
C LEU A 104 1.00 -3.64 -15.02
N GLU A 105 -0.28 -3.80 -14.73
CA GLU A 105 -1.28 -2.77 -15.06
C GLU A 105 -0.97 -1.46 -14.32
N ASP A 106 -1.16 -0.34 -15.00
CA ASP A 106 -0.89 1.02 -14.50
C ASP A 106 0.54 1.26 -13.98
N ASP A 107 1.54 0.51 -14.44
CA ASP A 107 2.92 0.60 -13.93
C ASP A 107 3.53 2.01 -14.02
N GLU A 108 3.28 2.74 -15.10
CA GLU A 108 3.71 4.12 -15.31
C GLU A 108 3.14 5.04 -14.24
N ARG A 109 1.81 5.00 -14.04
CA ARG A 109 1.12 5.81 -13.04
C ARG A 109 1.56 5.44 -11.63
N LEU A 110 1.63 4.15 -11.31
CA LEU A 110 2.09 3.68 -10.01
C LEU A 110 3.54 4.07 -9.75
N THR A 111 4.40 4.02 -10.76
CA THR A 111 5.79 4.46 -10.69
C THR A 111 5.87 5.96 -10.46
N GLN A 112 5.09 6.78 -11.17
CA GLN A 112 5.06 8.22 -10.99
C GLN A 112 4.79 8.59 -9.52
N ARG A 113 3.85 7.90 -8.87
CA ARG A 113 3.50 8.10 -7.45
C ARG A 113 4.64 7.79 -6.47
N LEU A 114 5.65 7.03 -6.88
CA LEU A 114 6.84 6.77 -6.06
C LEU A 114 7.82 7.94 -6.10
N PHE A 115 7.75 8.85 -7.07
CA PHE A 115 8.75 9.90 -7.23
C PHE A 115 8.15 11.31 -7.28
N GLU A 116 6.83 11.43 -7.42
CA GLU A 116 6.10 12.69 -7.52
C GLU A 116 4.87 12.68 -6.59
N MET A 117 4.51 13.88 -6.11
CA MET A 117 3.29 14.07 -5.33
C MET A 117 2.08 14.06 -6.27
N VAL A 118 1.55 12.87 -6.55
CA VAL A 118 0.40 12.68 -7.42
C VAL A 118 -0.82 12.26 -6.59
N PRO A 119 -1.95 12.98 -6.67
CA PRO A 119 -3.17 12.60 -5.98
C PRO A 119 -3.79 11.33 -6.57
N LEU A 120 -4.58 10.63 -5.75
CA LEU A 120 -5.36 9.48 -6.19
C LEU A 120 -6.40 9.90 -7.24
N SER A 121 -6.52 9.10 -8.31
CA SER A 121 -7.63 9.23 -9.26
C SER A 121 -8.95 8.85 -8.60
N ALA A 122 -10.08 9.16 -9.24
CA ALA A 122 -11.40 8.74 -8.74
C ALA A 122 -11.53 7.21 -8.62
N SER A 123 -10.94 6.46 -9.56
CA SER A 123 -10.91 4.99 -9.52
C SER A 123 -10.10 4.47 -8.33
N GLU A 124 -8.89 5.02 -8.13
CA GLU A 124 -8.04 4.65 -7.00
C GLU A 124 -8.68 5.02 -5.65
N GLN A 125 -9.38 6.15 -5.60
CA GLN A 125 -10.19 6.54 -4.45
C GLN A 125 -11.26 5.48 -4.17
N GLY A 126 -12.01 5.02 -5.18
CA GLY A 126 -12.99 3.93 -5.04
C GLY A 126 -12.38 2.64 -4.48
N LEU A 127 -11.18 2.26 -4.93
CA LEU A 127 -10.43 1.11 -4.41
C LEU A 127 -10.03 1.29 -2.94
N VAL A 128 -9.56 2.49 -2.55
CA VAL A 128 -9.18 2.77 -1.16
C VAL A 128 -10.41 2.86 -0.27
N PHE A 129 -11.50 3.49 -0.71
CA PHE A 129 -12.74 3.64 0.05
C PHE A 129 -13.47 2.31 0.22
N GLY A 130 -13.26 1.36 -0.70
CA GLY A 130 -14.03 0.11 -0.75
C GLY A 130 -15.38 0.29 -1.44
N GLU A 131 -15.58 1.39 -2.18
CA GLU A 131 -16.74 1.62 -3.04
C GLU A 131 -16.60 0.90 -4.39
N GLY A 132 -15.37 0.53 -4.77
CA GLY A 132 -15.08 -0.46 -5.81
C GLY A 132 -14.53 -1.73 -5.16
N LEU A 133 -15.31 -2.81 -5.20
CA LEU A 133 -14.82 -4.14 -4.79
C LEU A 133 -13.65 -4.53 -5.70
N PRO A 134 -12.52 -5.03 -5.14
CA PRO A 134 -11.50 -5.67 -5.94
C PRO A 134 -12.17 -6.81 -6.73
N GLU A 135 -11.89 -6.91 -8.03
CA GLU A 135 -12.50 -7.94 -8.87
C GLU A 135 -12.38 -9.33 -8.21
N GLY A 136 -13.54 -9.93 -7.92
CA GLY A 136 -13.68 -11.22 -7.24
C GLY A 136 -14.29 -11.19 -5.83
N LEU A 137 -14.68 -10.03 -5.28
CA LEU A 137 -15.57 -9.97 -4.12
C LEU A 137 -16.98 -9.55 -4.56
N HIS A 138 -17.91 -10.51 -4.63
CA HIS A 138 -19.34 -10.18 -4.62
C HIS A 138 -19.77 -9.98 -3.17
N MET A 139 -20.61 -8.97 -2.90
CA MET A 139 -21.32 -8.91 -1.62
C MET A 139 -22.23 -10.13 -1.56
N ALA A 140 -22.04 -10.96 -0.53
CA ALA A 140 -23.06 -11.93 -0.17
C ALA A 140 -24.27 -11.12 0.33
N GLU A 141 -25.38 -11.20 -0.42
CA GLU A 141 -26.71 -10.90 0.13
C GLU A 141 -27.06 -11.86 1.27
#